data_AF-A0A545VDX0-F1
#
_entry.id   AF-A0A545VDX0-F1
#
_cell.length_a   1.000
_cell.length_b   1.000
_cell.length_c   1.000
_cell.angle_alpha   90.00
_cell.angle_beta   90.00
_cell.angle_gamma   90.00
#
_symmetry.space_group_name_H-M   'P 1'
#
loop_
_entity.id
_entity.type
_entity.pdbx_description
1 polymer ?
#
loop_
_entity_poly.entity_id
_entity_poly.type
_entity_poly.pdbx_seq_one_letter_code
_entity_poly.pdbx_strand_id
1 'polypeptide(L)'
;MDSPKQKPAPLRNQLNPQKAYPSPTSLPSPEVPQFQEFSRIPLLALDQPSSAWPEQTRCVGMSEYFHHAGSSLTGDVYGLDFQRSRSIYSESSLELTGPLDVAGTIRARNINFGGDFIVSDTIDAYGNIEINGNMTAEGRIKAFGDIKVNGNLTASGKIEGSSRLKLHGSIHAADVEIYGNVILRGYLYCRRLVVYGSLILIGPNSTYDVAGYEMVTGLRTRRDHEPDWDI
;
A
#
# COMPACT_ATOMS: atom_id res chain seq x y z
N MET A 1 58.73 -36.79 37.63
CA MET A 1 58.92 -36.45 36.21
C MET A 1 58.48 -35.01 36.04
N ASP A 2 59.45 -34.18 35.68
CA ASP A 2 59.42 -32.73 35.66
C ASP A 2 58.49 -32.11 34.60
N SER A 3 57.93 -30.97 35.04
CA SER A 3 57.62 -29.74 34.31
C SER A 3 56.51 -29.68 33.22
N PRO A 4 55.61 -28.68 33.32
CA PRO A 4 54.56 -28.37 32.34
C PRO A 4 55.00 -27.26 31.35
N LYS A 5 54.48 -27.31 30.11
CA LYS A 5 54.58 -26.21 29.11
C LYS A 5 53.43 -26.36 28.11
N GLN A 6 52.76 -25.36 27.56
CA GLN A 6 52.56 -23.95 27.83
C GLN A 6 51.39 -23.58 26.89
N LYS A 7 50.39 -22.85 27.38
CA LYS A 7 49.28 -22.31 26.59
C LYS A 7 49.77 -21.08 25.82
N PRO A 8 49.58 -20.95 24.50
CA PRO A 8 49.73 -19.67 23.83
C PRO A 8 48.37 -18.96 23.72
N ALA A 9 48.34 -17.71 24.19
CA ALA A 9 47.37 -16.68 23.81
C ALA A 9 48.12 -15.60 23.01
N PRO A 10 47.43 -14.53 22.54
CA PRO A 10 46.66 -14.43 21.31
C PRO A 10 47.44 -13.68 20.20
N LEU A 11 47.12 -13.93 18.93
CA LEU A 11 47.67 -13.14 17.82
C LEU A 11 46.92 -11.81 17.70
N ARG A 12 47.56 -10.75 18.19
CA ARG A 12 47.23 -9.34 17.96
C ARG A 12 47.97 -8.85 16.71
N ASN A 13 47.32 -7.95 15.98
CA ASN A 13 47.80 -7.14 14.84
C ASN A 13 47.95 -7.84 13.49
N GLN A 14 46.92 -7.67 12.65
CA GLN A 14 47.11 -7.23 11.26
C GLN A 14 46.16 -6.06 10.98
N LEU A 15 46.72 -4.85 11.09
CA LEU A 15 46.21 -3.63 10.46
C LEU A 15 46.54 -3.71 8.97
N ASN A 16 45.53 -3.56 8.10
CA ASN A 16 45.73 -3.05 6.75
C ASN A 16 44.39 -2.52 6.18
N PRO A 17 44.42 -1.62 5.19
CA PRO A 17 44.32 -0.20 5.42
C PRO A 17 43.02 0.39 4.87
N GLN A 18 42.75 1.62 5.31
CA GLN A 18 41.70 2.53 4.87
C GLN A 18 41.42 2.43 3.35
N LYS A 19 40.20 2.02 2.97
CA LYS A 19 39.63 2.43 1.69
C LYS A 19 39.25 3.90 1.83
N ALA A 20 40.13 4.76 1.35
CA ALA A 20 39.93 6.18 1.24
C ALA A 20 38.67 6.49 0.41
N TYR A 21 37.79 7.31 0.97
CA TYR A 21 36.76 8.01 0.23
C TYR A 21 37.43 9.06 -0.67
N PRO A 22 37.17 9.13 -1.98
CA PRO A 22 37.57 10.28 -2.76
C PRO A 22 36.71 11.49 -2.40
N SER A 23 37.37 12.60 -2.07
CA SER A 23 36.77 13.92 -1.87
C SER A 23 36.35 14.55 -3.21
N PRO A 24 35.38 15.48 -3.22
CA PRO A 24 34.62 15.86 -4.41
C PRO A 24 35.42 16.86 -5.27
N THR A 25 35.69 16.50 -6.53
CA THR A 25 36.23 17.44 -7.51
C THR A 25 35.25 17.56 -8.68
N SER A 26 34.50 18.67 -8.64
CA SER A 26 33.96 19.47 -9.74
C SER A 26 33.96 18.86 -11.15
N LEU A 27 32.78 18.44 -11.62
CA LEU A 27 32.41 18.42 -13.05
C LEU A 27 30.90 18.77 -13.18
N PRO A 28 30.49 19.35 -14.32
CA PRO A 28 29.52 20.43 -14.39
C PRO A 28 28.06 19.97 -14.33
N SER A 29 27.21 20.89 -13.85
CA SER A 29 25.75 20.81 -13.84
C SER A 29 25.18 20.45 -15.23
N PRO A 30 24.32 19.42 -15.35
CA PRO A 30 23.46 19.33 -16.51
C PRO A 30 22.38 20.41 -16.41
N GLU A 31 22.36 21.27 -17.43
CA GLU A 31 21.39 22.34 -17.64
C GLU A 31 19.96 21.83 -17.47
N VAL A 32 19.19 22.55 -16.64
CA VAL A 32 17.74 22.43 -16.56
C VAL A 32 17.17 22.98 -17.88
N PRO A 33 16.48 22.18 -18.71
CA PRO A 33 15.67 22.75 -19.77
C PRO A 33 14.49 23.45 -19.11
N GLN A 34 14.53 24.78 -19.11
CA GLN A 34 13.37 25.63 -18.86
C GLN A 34 12.32 25.31 -19.93
N PHE A 35 11.34 24.47 -19.61
CA PHE A 35 10.14 24.38 -20.42
C PHE A 35 9.20 25.52 -20.06
N GLN A 36 9.13 26.44 -21.02
CA GLN A 36 8.24 27.58 -21.11
C GLN A 36 6.77 27.16 -20.98
N GLU A 37 6.01 28.11 -20.44
CA GLU A 37 4.56 28.19 -20.39
C GLU A 37 3.87 27.62 -21.64
N PHE A 38 3.05 26.58 -21.46
CA PHE A 38 1.89 26.35 -22.33
C PHE A 38 0.64 26.93 -21.66
N SER A 39 0.62 28.25 -21.52
CA SER A 39 -0.64 28.99 -21.51
C SER A 39 -1.22 28.93 -22.92
N ARG A 40 -2.43 28.36 -23.04
CA ARG A 40 -3.51 28.61 -24.04
C ARG A 40 -4.17 27.30 -24.47
N ILE A 41 -5.21 26.89 -23.75
CA ILE A 41 -6.33 26.15 -24.34
C ILE A 41 -7.46 27.18 -24.52
N PRO A 42 -8.00 27.39 -25.73
CA PRO A 42 -9.05 28.38 -25.97
C PRO A 42 -10.38 27.96 -25.34
N LEU A 43 -11.01 28.93 -24.67
CA LEU A 43 -12.41 28.92 -24.24
C LEU A 43 -13.32 28.78 -25.47
N LEU A 44 -14.04 27.67 -25.59
CA LEU A 44 -15.23 27.58 -26.43
C LEU A 44 -16.45 27.48 -25.52
N ALA A 45 -17.21 28.58 -25.53
CA ALA A 45 -18.50 28.73 -24.91
C ALA A 45 -19.51 27.76 -25.54
N LEU A 46 -20.28 27.05 -24.70
CA LEU A 46 -21.60 26.56 -25.07
C LEU A 46 -22.56 26.96 -23.95
N ASP A 47 -23.54 27.77 -24.33
CA ASP A 47 -24.60 28.33 -23.50
C ASP A 47 -25.41 27.26 -22.74
N GLN A 48 -25.77 27.57 -21.50
CA GLN A 48 -26.87 26.93 -20.76
C GLN A 48 -28.23 27.35 -21.37
N PRO A 49 -29.34 26.64 -21.08
CA PRO A 49 -30.05 26.93 -19.82
C PRO A 49 -30.71 25.73 -19.12
N SER A 50 -30.74 25.85 -17.79
CA SER A 50 -31.80 25.42 -16.86
C SER A 50 -32.35 23.99 -16.91
N SER A 51 -32.21 23.26 -15.80
CA SER A 51 -33.39 22.83 -15.03
C SER A 51 -32.98 22.20 -13.68
N ALA A 52 -33.63 22.72 -12.64
CA ALA A 52 -34.11 22.04 -11.44
C ALA A 52 -33.19 21.01 -10.74
N TRP A 53 -32.69 21.42 -9.58
CA TRP A 53 -32.43 20.51 -8.46
C TRP A 53 -33.68 19.69 -8.12
N PRO A 54 -33.50 18.43 -7.66
CA PRO A 54 -34.33 17.96 -6.57
C PRO A 54 -33.48 17.52 -5.37
N GLU A 55 -33.87 18.11 -4.25
CA GLU A 55 -34.01 17.59 -2.87
C GLU A 55 -33.22 16.36 -2.41
N GLN A 56 -32.65 16.55 -1.21
CA GLN A 56 -32.19 15.54 -0.27
C GLN A 56 -33.17 14.38 -0.12
N THR A 57 -32.66 13.16 -0.28
CA THR A 57 -33.30 11.98 0.30
C THR A 57 -32.35 11.36 1.33
N ARG A 58 -32.64 11.64 2.60
CA ARG A 58 -32.30 10.75 3.71
C ARG A 58 -32.99 9.41 3.45
N CYS A 59 -32.21 8.34 3.33
CA CYS A 59 -32.75 6.98 3.45
C CYS A 59 -31.97 6.26 4.55
N VAL A 60 -32.66 6.05 5.67
CA VAL A 60 -32.21 5.22 6.79
C VAL A 60 -32.54 3.78 6.45
N GLY A 61 -31.53 2.90 6.53
CA GLY A 61 -31.70 1.48 6.75
C GLY A 61 -32.03 0.63 5.53
N MET A 62 -31.00 0.13 4.85
CA MET A 62 -30.93 -1.23 4.31
C MET A 62 -29.47 -1.48 3.88
N SER A 63 -28.96 -2.71 4.03
CA SER A 63 -27.68 -3.09 3.42
C SER A 63 -27.78 -2.89 1.91
N GLU A 64 -27.17 -1.83 1.39
CA GLU A 64 -27.20 -1.46 -0.02
C GLU A 64 -26.18 -2.29 -0.80
N TYR A 65 -26.67 -3.32 -1.48
CA TYR A 65 -25.98 -3.87 -2.65
C TYR A 65 -26.04 -2.81 -3.75
N PHE A 66 -24.96 -2.04 -3.92
CA PHE A 66 -24.88 -1.05 -4.98
C PHE A 66 -24.73 -1.73 -6.36
N HIS A 67 -25.84 -1.88 -7.07
CA HIS A 67 -25.83 -2.01 -8.52
C HIS A 67 -25.83 -0.60 -9.14
N HIS A 68 -24.65 0.00 -9.33
CA HIS A 68 -24.57 1.29 -10.03
C HIS A 68 -24.76 1.09 -11.54
N ALA A 69 -25.85 1.67 -12.05
CA ALA A 69 -26.06 1.90 -13.47
C ALA A 69 -25.27 3.14 -13.93
N GLY A 70 -24.47 2.99 -14.99
CA GLY A 70 -24.19 4.05 -15.96
C GLY A 70 -22.98 4.96 -15.73
N SER A 71 -21.85 4.62 -16.36
CA SER A 71 -21.18 5.47 -17.37
C SER A 71 -20.06 4.66 -18.02
N SER A 72 -20.38 3.98 -19.13
CA SER A 72 -19.40 3.23 -19.92
C SER A 72 -18.36 4.18 -20.52
N LEU A 73 -17.17 4.19 -19.93
CA LEU A 73 -15.92 4.50 -20.62
C LEU A 73 -15.07 3.24 -20.48
N THR A 74 -15.31 2.27 -21.36
CA THR A 74 -14.45 1.11 -21.57
C THR A 74 -13.08 1.62 -22.02
N GLY A 75 -12.12 1.63 -21.11
CA GLY A 75 -10.71 1.86 -21.42
C GLY A 75 -9.97 0.54 -21.21
N ASP A 76 -9.34 0.04 -22.25
CA ASP A 76 -8.55 -1.19 -22.20
C ASP A 76 -7.29 -0.94 -21.36
N VAL A 77 -7.35 -1.28 -20.07
CA VAL A 77 -6.17 -1.41 -19.22
C VAL A 77 -6.10 -2.89 -18.84
N TYR A 78 -5.18 -3.61 -19.50
CA TYR A 78 -4.92 -5.06 -19.35
C TYR A 78 -5.91 -6.05 -20.01
N GLY A 79 -6.80 -5.63 -20.91
CA GLY A 79 -7.62 -6.55 -21.71
C GLY A 79 -8.75 -7.25 -20.95
N LEU A 80 -9.21 -6.63 -19.85
CA LEU A 80 -10.42 -7.02 -19.12
C LEU A 80 -11.41 -5.85 -19.16
N ASP A 81 -12.69 -6.14 -19.41
CA ASP A 81 -13.77 -5.13 -19.40
C ASP A 81 -14.05 -4.70 -17.95
N PHE A 82 -13.33 -3.69 -17.46
CA PHE A 82 -13.60 -3.11 -16.15
C PHE A 82 -14.80 -2.16 -16.23
N GLN A 83 -15.78 -2.35 -15.34
CA GLN A 83 -16.79 -1.32 -15.11
C GLN A 83 -16.09 -0.10 -14.49
N ARG A 84 -16.13 1.06 -15.16
CA ARG A 84 -15.47 2.27 -14.66
C ARG A 84 -16.42 3.09 -13.79
N SER A 85 -16.09 3.23 -12.52
CA SER A 85 -16.80 4.08 -11.56
C SER A 85 -16.04 5.38 -11.30
N ARG A 86 -16.78 6.40 -10.86
CA ARG A 86 -16.20 7.62 -10.28
C ARG A 86 -15.85 7.37 -8.80
N SER A 87 -15.67 8.41 -8.01
CA SER A 87 -15.53 8.26 -6.56
C SER A 87 -16.73 7.55 -5.94
N ILE A 88 -16.48 6.68 -4.97
CA ILE A 88 -17.51 5.92 -4.24
C ILE A 88 -17.46 6.36 -2.78
N TYR A 89 -18.60 6.78 -2.23
CA TYR A 89 -18.71 7.23 -0.85
C TYR A 89 -19.84 6.47 -0.17
N SER A 90 -19.57 5.93 1.03
CA SER A 90 -20.57 5.33 1.89
C SER A 90 -20.32 5.69 3.35
N GLU A 91 -21.37 5.94 4.12
CA GLU A 91 -21.28 6.13 5.58
C GLU A 91 -21.28 4.78 6.33
N SER A 92 -21.55 3.69 5.61
CA SER A 92 -21.66 2.33 6.14
C SER A 92 -20.55 1.43 5.58
N SER A 93 -20.67 0.12 5.79
CA SER A 93 -19.76 -0.85 5.18
C SER A 93 -20.06 -0.95 3.68
N LEU A 94 -19.02 -0.93 2.87
CA LEU A 94 -19.07 -1.03 1.42
C LEU A 94 -18.52 -2.39 0.99
N GLU A 95 -19.32 -3.15 0.25
CA GLU A 95 -18.91 -4.40 -0.39
C GLU A 95 -18.88 -4.18 -1.89
N LEU A 96 -17.70 -4.38 -2.49
CA LEU A 96 -17.48 -4.22 -3.92
C LEU A 96 -17.11 -5.57 -4.51
N THR A 97 -17.68 -5.89 -5.67
CA THR A 97 -17.34 -7.09 -6.45
C THR A 97 -16.77 -6.68 -7.80
N GLY A 98 -15.58 -7.17 -8.12
CA GLY A 98 -14.85 -6.89 -9.34
C GLY A 98 -15.24 -7.84 -10.50
N PRO A 99 -14.73 -7.58 -11.72
CA PRO A 99 -13.73 -6.57 -12.05
C PRO A 99 -14.28 -5.13 -12.05
N LEU A 100 -13.65 -4.21 -11.31
CA LEU A 100 -14.04 -2.79 -11.24
C LEU A 100 -12.84 -1.84 -11.33
N ASP A 101 -12.94 -0.82 -12.19
CA ASP A 101 -12.00 0.30 -12.29
C ASP A 101 -12.63 1.52 -11.61
N VAL A 102 -11.96 2.10 -10.63
CA VAL A 102 -12.45 3.26 -9.88
C VAL A 102 -11.49 4.42 -10.11
N ALA A 103 -11.92 5.37 -10.94
CA ALA A 103 -11.10 6.51 -11.31
C ALA A 103 -10.97 7.55 -10.18
N GLY A 104 -11.79 7.44 -9.13
CA GLY A 104 -11.84 8.40 -8.02
C GLY A 104 -11.60 7.77 -6.66
N THR A 105 -11.67 8.61 -5.62
CA THR A 105 -11.50 8.18 -4.23
C THR A 105 -12.62 7.23 -3.78
N ILE A 106 -12.27 6.19 -3.02
CA ILE A 106 -13.21 5.32 -2.31
C ILE A 106 -13.17 5.67 -0.82
N ARG A 107 -14.29 6.05 -0.23
CA ARG A 107 -14.42 6.32 1.21
C ARG A 107 -15.57 5.54 1.81
N ALA A 108 -15.30 4.75 2.85
CA ALA A 108 -16.38 4.07 3.58
C ALA A 108 -16.05 3.85 5.06
N ARG A 109 -17.02 3.35 5.83
CA ARG A 109 -16.75 2.89 7.19
C ARG A 109 -15.88 1.64 7.17
N ASN A 110 -16.28 0.61 6.45
CA ASN A 110 -15.45 -0.57 6.17
C ASN A 110 -15.50 -0.82 4.67
N ILE A 111 -14.45 -1.35 4.08
CA ILE A 111 -14.43 -1.67 2.64
C ILE A 111 -14.01 -3.12 2.46
N ASN A 112 -14.83 -3.90 1.76
CA ASN A 112 -14.49 -5.25 1.31
C ASN A 112 -14.45 -5.27 -0.21
N PHE A 113 -13.29 -5.63 -0.76
CA PHE A 113 -13.06 -5.78 -2.18
C PHE A 113 -13.00 -7.28 -2.52
N GLY A 114 -13.97 -7.79 -3.26
CA GLY A 114 -13.97 -9.17 -3.77
C GLY A 114 -13.72 -9.21 -5.27
N GLY A 115 -12.62 -9.81 -5.72
CA GLY A 115 -12.22 -9.86 -7.14
C GLY A 115 -11.14 -8.86 -7.49
N ASP A 116 -11.08 -8.48 -8.77
CA ASP A 116 -10.01 -7.63 -9.30
C ASP A 116 -10.39 -6.15 -9.33
N PHE A 117 -9.51 -5.28 -8.83
CA PHE A 117 -9.77 -3.85 -8.73
C PHE A 117 -8.60 -3.00 -9.21
N ILE A 118 -8.94 -1.88 -9.85
CA ILE A 118 -8.02 -0.79 -10.13
C ILE A 118 -8.60 0.45 -9.47
N VAL A 119 -7.79 1.16 -8.67
CA VAL A 119 -8.18 2.43 -8.05
C VAL A 119 -7.11 3.47 -8.35
N SER A 120 -7.45 4.48 -9.14
CA SER A 120 -6.50 5.52 -9.57
C SER A 120 -6.20 6.56 -8.49
N ASP A 121 -6.99 6.59 -7.42
CA ASP A 121 -6.89 7.59 -6.36
C ASP A 121 -6.86 6.93 -4.97
N THR A 122 -7.32 7.64 -3.94
CA THR A 122 -7.20 7.26 -2.54
C THR A 122 -8.30 6.27 -2.12
N ILE A 123 -7.93 5.30 -1.29
CA ILE A 123 -8.85 4.44 -0.55
C ILE A 123 -8.76 4.84 0.93
N ASP A 124 -9.85 5.35 1.51
CA ASP A 124 -9.89 5.80 2.91
C ASP A 124 -11.04 5.12 3.66
N ALA A 125 -10.69 4.21 4.58
CA ALA A 125 -11.63 3.52 5.45
C ALA A 125 -11.50 3.99 6.90
N TYR A 126 -12.62 4.40 7.51
CA TYR A 126 -12.67 4.71 8.94
C TYR A 126 -12.53 3.49 9.85
N GLY A 127 -12.71 2.30 9.30
CA GLY A 127 -12.61 1.00 9.95
C GLY A 127 -11.69 0.11 9.14
N ASN A 128 -12.14 -1.11 8.83
CA ASN A 128 -11.30 -2.13 8.22
C ASN A 128 -11.31 -2.05 6.69
N ILE A 129 -10.19 -2.44 6.07
CA ILE A 129 -10.10 -2.73 4.64
C ILE A 129 -9.79 -4.21 4.48
N GLU A 130 -10.59 -4.90 3.68
CA GLU A 130 -10.35 -6.28 3.28
C GLU A 130 -10.26 -6.38 1.76
N ILE A 131 -9.18 -6.96 1.26
CA ILE A 131 -8.91 -7.14 -0.16
C ILE A 131 -8.81 -8.64 -0.42
N ASN A 132 -9.76 -9.17 -1.16
CA ASN A 132 -9.87 -10.58 -1.53
C ASN A 132 -9.75 -10.68 -3.06
N GLY A 133 -8.52 -10.78 -3.58
CA GLY A 133 -8.26 -10.78 -5.03
C GLY A 133 -7.01 -9.99 -5.42
N ASN A 134 -6.96 -9.50 -6.65
CA ASN A 134 -5.87 -8.63 -7.11
C ASN A 134 -6.30 -7.17 -7.08
N MET A 135 -5.47 -6.31 -6.49
CA MET A 135 -5.73 -4.87 -6.45
C MET A 135 -4.52 -4.08 -6.93
N THR A 136 -4.77 -3.09 -7.77
CA THR A 136 -3.82 -2.02 -8.08
C THR A 136 -4.37 -0.71 -7.55
N ALA A 137 -3.64 -0.06 -6.66
CA ALA A 137 -3.96 1.26 -6.13
C ALA A 137 -2.84 2.24 -6.48
N GLU A 138 -3.16 3.26 -7.27
CA GLU A 138 -2.18 4.30 -7.62
C GLU A 138 -2.01 5.31 -6.47
N GLY A 139 -3.10 5.59 -5.76
CA GLY A 139 -3.13 6.51 -4.63
C GLY A 139 -2.76 5.89 -3.28
N ARG A 140 -3.11 6.61 -2.21
CA ARG A 140 -2.89 6.16 -0.83
C ARG A 140 -3.97 5.15 -0.43
N ILE A 141 -3.58 4.10 0.29
CA ILE A 141 -4.51 3.24 1.02
C ILE A 141 -4.41 3.60 2.49
N LYS A 142 -5.52 3.99 3.11
CA LYS A 142 -5.61 4.35 4.52
C LYS A 142 -6.74 3.60 5.20
N ALA A 143 -6.42 2.91 6.29
CA ALA A 143 -7.40 2.31 7.17
C ALA A 143 -7.11 2.70 8.62
N PHE A 144 -8.14 3.13 9.35
CA PHE A 144 -8.04 3.31 10.80
C PHE A 144 -8.19 1.98 11.55
N GLY A 145 -8.79 0.97 10.94
CA GLY A 145 -8.87 -0.40 11.46
C GLY A 145 -7.76 -1.31 10.92
N ASP A 146 -8.08 -2.59 10.83
CA ASP A 146 -7.21 -3.61 10.27
C ASP A 146 -7.23 -3.56 8.74
N ILE A 147 -6.06 -3.77 8.12
CA ILE A 147 -5.92 -4.02 6.68
C ILE A 147 -5.65 -5.51 6.51
N LYS A 148 -6.50 -6.19 5.75
CA LYS A 148 -6.35 -7.60 5.40
C LYS A 148 -6.22 -7.72 3.89
N VAL A 149 -5.17 -8.39 3.44
CA VAL A 149 -4.92 -8.64 2.02
C VAL A 149 -4.81 -10.15 1.80
N ASN A 150 -5.80 -10.72 1.13
CA ASN A 150 -5.85 -12.10 0.70
C ASN A 150 -5.73 -12.11 -0.84
N GLY A 151 -4.50 -12.18 -1.34
CA GLY A 151 -4.21 -12.07 -2.77
C GLY A 151 -3.02 -11.15 -3.04
N ASN A 152 -3.08 -10.39 -4.13
CA ASN A 152 -1.97 -9.53 -4.57
C ASN A 152 -2.40 -8.06 -4.51
N LEU A 153 -1.60 -7.23 -3.86
CA LEU A 153 -1.82 -5.79 -3.81
C LEU A 153 -0.58 -5.06 -4.33
N THR A 154 -0.77 -4.27 -5.39
CA THR A 154 0.24 -3.32 -5.87
C THR A 154 -0.21 -1.90 -5.51
N ALA A 155 0.56 -1.21 -4.68
CA ALA A 155 0.28 0.15 -4.25
C ALA A 155 1.43 1.09 -4.65
N SER A 156 1.19 1.96 -5.62
CA SER A 156 2.17 2.99 -6.00
C SER A 156 2.31 4.07 -4.93
N GLY A 157 1.25 4.29 -4.14
CA GLY A 157 1.23 5.19 -3.01
C GLY A 157 1.61 4.56 -1.67
N LYS A 158 1.29 5.28 -0.59
CA LYS A 158 1.50 4.84 0.79
C LYS A 158 0.35 3.96 1.26
N ILE A 159 0.66 2.83 1.89
CA ILE A 159 -0.25 2.04 2.71
C ILE A 159 -0.10 2.49 4.15
N GLU A 160 -1.20 2.95 4.76
CA GLU A 160 -1.26 3.38 6.15
C GLU A 160 -2.35 2.64 6.91
N GLY A 161 -1.97 1.93 7.96
CA GLY A 161 -2.89 1.20 8.83
C GLY A 161 -2.69 1.60 10.29
N SER A 162 -3.76 1.98 10.99
CA SER A 162 -3.65 2.38 12.40
C SER A 162 -3.70 1.19 13.38
N SER A 163 -4.12 0.01 12.93
CA SER A 163 -4.21 -1.21 13.74
C SER A 163 -3.25 -2.28 13.21
N ARG A 164 -3.75 -3.35 12.60
CA ARG A 164 -2.93 -4.47 12.12
C ARG A 164 -2.93 -4.54 10.60
N LEU A 165 -1.83 -5.03 10.03
CA LEU A 165 -1.75 -5.46 8.63
C LEU A 165 -1.61 -6.98 8.61
N LYS A 166 -2.59 -7.68 8.03
CA LYS A 166 -2.50 -9.12 7.76
C LYS A 166 -2.38 -9.33 6.26
N LEU A 167 -1.31 -10.00 5.84
CA LEU A 167 -1.09 -10.41 4.47
C LEU A 167 -1.17 -11.93 4.34
N HIS A 168 -1.94 -12.39 3.37
CA HIS A 168 -1.93 -13.73 2.81
C HIS A 168 -1.81 -13.65 1.29
N GLY A 169 -0.57 -13.62 0.78
CA GLY A 169 -0.26 -13.44 -0.64
C GLY A 169 0.93 -12.52 -0.85
N SER A 170 0.80 -11.50 -1.71
CA SER A 170 1.87 -10.55 -1.99
C SER A 170 1.43 -9.09 -1.90
N ILE A 171 2.31 -8.24 -1.35
CA ILE A 171 2.17 -6.78 -1.41
C ILE A 171 3.42 -6.21 -2.04
N HIS A 172 3.24 -5.35 -3.05
CA HIS A 172 4.28 -4.49 -3.58
C HIS A 172 3.86 -3.04 -3.36
N ALA A 173 4.54 -2.32 -2.49
CA ALA A 173 4.15 -0.97 -2.13
C ALA A 173 5.33 0.01 -2.15
N ALA A 174 5.08 1.28 -2.48
CA ALA A 174 6.09 2.32 -2.29
C ALA A 174 6.48 2.45 -0.81
N ASP A 175 5.48 2.74 0.02
CA ASP A 175 5.66 3.01 1.45
C ASP A 175 4.60 2.23 2.24
N VAL A 176 5.01 1.57 3.32
CA VAL A 176 4.12 0.88 4.26
C VAL A 176 4.37 1.42 5.66
N GLU A 177 3.33 1.98 6.28
CA GLU A 177 3.38 2.53 7.63
C GLU A 177 2.23 2.00 8.48
N ILE A 178 2.54 1.15 9.45
CA ILE A 178 1.54 0.46 10.27
C ILE A 178 1.78 0.79 11.75
N TYR A 179 0.75 1.30 12.43
CA TYR A 179 0.82 1.70 13.84
C TYR A 179 0.58 0.54 14.83
N GLY A 180 0.49 -0.69 14.34
CA GLY A 180 0.42 -1.90 15.16
C GLY A 180 1.16 -3.07 14.52
N ASN A 181 0.62 -4.28 14.66
CA ASN A 181 1.32 -5.50 14.26
C ASN A 181 1.16 -5.80 12.76
N VAL A 182 2.24 -6.24 12.14
CA VAL A 182 2.28 -6.72 10.76
C VAL A 182 2.48 -8.22 10.76
N ILE A 183 1.56 -8.96 10.14
CA ILE A 183 1.59 -10.42 10.03
C ILE A 183 1.64 -10.78 8.56
N LEU A 184 2.71 -11.44 8.13
CA LEU A 184 2.94 -11.77 6.72
C LEU A 184 2.92 -13.28 6.52
N ARG A 185 2.01 -13.72 5.65
CA ARG A 185 2.04 -15.01 4.97
C ARG A 185 2.24 -14.79 3.49
N GLY A 186 3.48 -14.94 3.03
CA GLY A 186 3.90 -14.63 1.67
C GLY A 186 4.89 -13.46 1.63
N TYR A 187 4.78 -12.61 0.61
CA TYR A 187 5.84 -11.68 0.25
C TYR A 187 5.43 -10.21 0.38
N LEU A 188 6.18 -9.42 1.13
CA LEU A 188 6.04 -7.96 1.15
C LEU A 188 7.28 -7.32 0.58
N TYR A 189 7.14 -6.57 -0.52
CA TYR A 189 8.18 -5.66 -0.99
C TYR A 189 7.75 -4.23 -0.76
N CYS A 190 8.65 -3.41 -0.21
CA CYS A 190 8.46 -1.97 -0.24
C CYS A 190 9.76 -1.18 -0.26
N ARG A 191 9.69 0.11 -0.61
CA ARG A 191 10.85 1.01 -0.51
C ARG A 191 11.03 1.55 0.90
N ARG A 192 9.94 1.82 1.61
CA ARG A 192 9.96 2.24 3.02
C ARG A 192 9.00 1.41 3.86
N LEU A 193 9.50 0.80 4.93
CA LEU A 193 8.71 0.06 5.91
C LEU A 193 8.83 0.72 7.29
N VAL A 194 7.72 1.12 7.87
CA VAL A 194 7.64 1.62 9.25
C VAL A 194 6.55 0.88 9.99
N VAL A 195 6.91 0.20 11.07
CA VAL A 195 6.00 -0.61 11.89
C VAL A 195 6.18 -0.22 13.34
N TYR A 196 5.15 0.37 13.95
CA TYR A 196 5.13 0.72 15.37
C TYR A 196 4.65 -0.43 16.28
N GLY A 197 4.72 -1.66 15.78
CA GLY A 197 4.43 -2.88 16.52
C GLY A 197 5.39 -4.01 16.14
N SER A 198 4.93 -5.25 16.27
CA SER A 198 5.72 -6.43 15.92
C SER A 198 5.54 -6.82 14.45
N LEU A 199 6.61 -7.29 13.82
CA LEU A 199 6.58 -7.89 12.48
C LEU A 199 6.71 -9.40 12.62
N ILE A 200 5.70 -10.13 12.15
CA ILE A 200 5.57 -11.56 12.32
C ILE A 200 5.49 -12.23 10.95
N LEU A 201 6.49 -13.04 10.62
CA LEU A 201 6.50 -13.89 9.43
C LEU A 201 5.94 -15.26 9.78
N ILE A 202 4.94 -15.72 9.04
CA ILE A 202 4.30 -17.02 9.26
C ILE A 202 4.58 -17.96 8.10
N GLY A 203 5.32 -19.04 8.36
CA GLY A 203 5.63 -20.09 7.41
C GLY A 203 7.03 -20.00 6.76
N PRO A 204 7.46 -21.08 6.09
CA PRO A 204 8.80 -21.20 5.52
C PRO A 204 9.02 -20.33 4.27
N ASN A 205 7.95 -19.88 3.61
CA ASN A 205 8.04 -19.09 2.37
C ASN A 205 7.74 -17.60 2.59
N SER A 206 7.45 -17.20 3.82
CA SER A 206 7.10 -15.82 4.14
C SER A 206 8.34 -14.97 4.33
N THR A 207 8.42 -13.88 3.60
CA THR A 207 9.55 -12.96 3.64
C THR A 207 9.11 -11.54 3.29
N TYR A 208 9.96 -10.58 3.60
CA TYR A 208 9.79 -9.20 3.18
C TYR A 208 11.13 -8.65 2.70
N ASP A 209 11.07 -7.66 1.83
CA ASP A 209 12.23 -6.95 1.30
C ASP A 209 11.96 -5.44 1.35
N VAL A 210 12.95 -4.69 1.83
CA VAL A 210 12.87 -3.24 2.00
C VAL A 210 14.03 -2.58 1.27
N ALA A 211 13.74 -1.89 0.19
CA ALA A 211 14.79 -1.33 -0.68
C ALA A 211 15.48 -0.08 -0.11
N GLY A 212 14.83 0.62 0.82
CA GLY A 212 15.30 1.91 1.34
C GLY A 212 15.39 1.95 2.87
N TYR A 213 14.33 2.43 3.52
CA TYR A 213 14.31 2.65 4.96
C TYR A 213 13.39 1.66 5.67
N GLU A 214 13.90 1.01 6.71
CA GLU A 214 13.14 0.11 7.57
C GLU A 214 13.20 0.57 9.03
N MET A 215 12.03 0.61 9.68
CA MET A 215 11.89 0.75 11.12
C MET A 215 10.80 -0.21 11.63
N VAL A 216 11.14 -1.06 12.57
CA VAL A 216 10.17 -1.88 13.32
C VAL A 216 10.48 -1.71 14.79
N THR A 217 9.54 -1.17 15.56
CA THR A 217 9.74 -0.87 16.99
C THR A 217 9.59 -2.10 17.87
N GLY A 218 8.72 -3.03 17.49
CA GLY A 218 8.46 -4.27 18.21
C GLY A 218 9.33 -5.44 17.77
N LEU A 219 8.93 -6.65 18.16
CA LEU A 219 9.69 -7.86 17.91
C LEU A 219 9.54 -8.29 16.44
N ARG A 220 10.67 -8.70 15.83
CA ARG A 220 10.67 -9.44 14.56
C ARG A 220 10.68 -10.94 14.88
N THR A 221 9.61 -11.65 14.53
CA THR A 221 9.48 -13.08 14.83
C THR A 221 9.16 -13.85 13.55
N ARG A 222 9.67 -15.06 13.45
CA ARG A 222 9.22 -16.06 12.48
C ARG A 222 8.54 -17.21 13.21
N ARG A 223 7.37 -17.64 12.75
CA ARG A 223 6.64 -18.79 13.31
C ARG A 223 6.13 -19.67 12.19
N ASP A 224 5.82 -20.91 12.50
CA ASP A 224 5.22 -21.82 11.52
C ASP A 224 3.69 -21.64 11.41
N HIS A 225 3.04 -21.15 12.48
CA HIS A 225 1.57 -21.01 12.58
C HIS A 225 1.19 -19.60 13.06
N GLU A 226 -0.04 -19.13 12.75
CA GLU A 226 -0.53 -17.86 13.35
C GLU A 226 -0.40 -17.97 14.86
N PRO A 227 -0.01 -16.91 15.54
CA PRO A 227 -0.22 -16.88 16.97
C PRO A 227 -1.73 -16.80 17.21
N ASP A 228 -2.25 -17.72 18.02
CA ASP A 228 -3.63 -17.71 18.47
C ASP A 228 -3.85 -16.50 19.42
N TRP A 229 -3.99 -15.28 18.89
CA TRP A 229 -4.41 -14.11 19.68
C TRP A 229 -5.88 -13.72 19.48
N ASP A 230 -6.70 -14.68 19.03
CA ASP A 230 -8.16 -14.55 18.94
C ASP A 230 -8.88 -15.48 19.95
N ILE A 231 -8.35 -15.63 21.18
CA ILE A 231 -9.04 -16.27 22.32
C ILE A 231 -9.54 -15.23 23.31
#